data_AF-A0A939VZK1-F1
#
_entry.id   AF-A0A939VZK1-F1
#
_cell.length_a   1.000
_cell.length_b   1.000
_cell.length_c   1.000
_cell.angle_alpha   90.00
_cell.angle_beta   90.00
_cell.angle_gamma   90.00
#
_symmetry.space_group_name_H-M   'P 1'
#
loop_
_entity.id
_entity.type
_entity.pdbx_description
1 polymer ?
#
loop_
_entity_poly.entity_id
_entity_poly.type
_entity_poly.pdbx_seq_one_letter_code
_entity_poly.pdbx_strand_id
1 'polypeptide(L)'
;MITKEIKAKYSCRRKSDFVTWFAISFFFVIVTLELYLILWVPIQLRREGVLQKHVAKEQMGTKIDHYRSVMRRIPTESSLNKGEIALARNMLDLYANYIRKYQDKLELAEILEISALLDRYGILNVRWEKKDFAFVQDEISLSRTMEIVEQKNGL
;
A
#
# COMPACT_ATOMS: atom_id res chain seq x y z
N MET A 1 -17.09 80.98 -9.15
CA MET A 1 -15.95 80.19 -9.66
C MET A 1 -15.58 79.13 -8.62
N ILE A 2 -15.87 77.85 -8.89
CA ILE A 2 -15.44 76.77 -8.00
C ILE A 2 -13.92 76.66 -8.14
N THR A 3 -13.20 76.94 -7.05
CA THR A 3 -11.74 76.96 -7.00
C THR A 3 -11.16 75.61 -7.39
N LYS A 4 -10.14 75.62 -8.27
CA LYS A 4 -9.50 74.41 -8.83
C LYS A 4 -9.09 73.39 -7.77
N GLU A 5 -8.77 73.86 -6.56
CA GLU A 5 -8.40 73.04 -5.41
C GLU A 5 -9.54 72.13 -4.91
N ILE A 6 -10.79 72.60 -4.92
CA ILE A 6 -11.95 71.79 -4.50
C ILE A 6 -12.17 70.64 -5.47
N LYS A 7 -11.99 70.90 -6.77
CA LYS A 7 -12.15 69.90 -7.85
C LYS A 7 -11.03 68.84 -7.79
N ALA A 8 -9.80 69.25 -7.49
CA ALA A 8 -8.66 68.34 -7.30
C ALA A 8 -8.83 67.45 -6.06
N LYS A 9 -9.28 68.02 -4.93
CA LYS A 9 -9.52 67.28 -3.67
C LYS A 9 -10.65 66.25 -3.83
N TYR A 10 -11.74 66.60 -4.52
CA TYR A 10 -12.81 65.64 -4.85
C TYR A 10 -12.35 64.56 -5.85
N SER A 11 -11.51 64.91 -6.82
CA SER A 11 -10.95 63.95 -7.78
C SER A 11 -10.00 62.94 -7.11
N CYS A 12 -9.15 63.36 -6.19
CA CYS A 12 -8.28 62.46 -5.43
C CYS A 12 -9.08 61.55 -4.49
N ARG A 13 -10.12 62.09 -3.84
CA ARG A 13 -11.02 61.31 -2.97
C ARG A 13 -11.80 60.25 -3.74
N ARG A 14 -12.27 60.56 -4.96
CA ARG A 14 -12.94 59.59 -5.84
C ARG A 14 -12.02 58.46 -6.31
N LYS A 15 -10.75 58.77 -6.59
CA LYS A 15 -9.74 57.76 -6.95
C LYS A 15 -9.38 56.86 -5.77
N SER A 16 -9.22 57.42 -4.57
CA SER A 16 -8.99 56.62 -3.36
C SER A 16 -10.18 55.73 -3.04
N ASP A 17 -11.41 56.26 -3.13
CA ASP A 17 -12.63 55.48 -2.86
C ASP A 17 -12.82 54.32 -3.85
N PHE A 18 -12.42 54.52 -5.12
CA PHE A 18 -12.41 53.45 -6.12
C PHE A 18 -11.40 52.34 -5.79
N VAL A 19 -10.19 52.71 -5.36
CA VAL A 19 -9.16 51.74 -4.94
C VAL A 19 -9.62 50.97 -3.70
N THR A 20 -10.25 51.64 -2.73
CA THR A 20 -10.77 50.98 -1.53
C THR A 20 -11.89 50.01 -1.86
N TRP A 21 -12.84 50.39 -2.73
CA TRP A 21 -13.91 49.48 -3.14
C TRP A 21 -13.39 48.27 -3.91
N PHE A 22 -12.40 48.47 -4.78
CA PHE A 22 -11.72 47.39 -5.50
C PHE A 22 -11.01 46.43 -4.52
N ALA A 23 -10.29 46.96 -3.53
CA ALA A 23 -9.64 46.14 -2.51
C ALA A 23 -10.63 45.30 -1.70
N ILE A 24 -11.77 45.88 -1.32
CA ILE A 24 -12.86 45.16 -0.63
C ILE A 24 -13.40 44.04 -1.52
N SER A 25 -13.65 44.32 -2.80
CA SER A 25 -14.12 43.29 -3.75
C SER A 25 -13.11 42.15 -3.89
N PHE A 26 -11.82 42.45 -4.03
CA PHE A 26 -10.77 41.43 -4.12
C PHE A 26 -10.65 40.60 -2.84
N PHE A 27 -10.81 41.23 -1.67
CA PHE A 27 -10.82 40.51 -0.40
C PHE A 27 -11.94 39.45 -0.37
N PHE A 28 -13.16 39.79 -0.77
CA PHE A 28 -14.26 38.81 -0.85
C PHE A 28 -14.01 37.72 -1.89
N VAL A 29 -13.43 38.05 -3.05
CA VAL A 29 -13.06 37.07 -4.08
C VAL A 29 -12.01 36.09 -3.55
N ILE A 30 -10.98 36.57 -2.85
CA ILE A 30 -9.95 35.73 -2.25
C ILE A 30 -10.57 34.83 -1.17
N VAL A 31 -11.38 35.39 -0.27
CA VAL A 31 -12.03 34.62 0.81
C VAL A 31 -12.95 33.53 0.25
N THR A 32 -13.70 33.81 -0.82
CA THR A 32 -14.55 32.80 -1.48
C THR A 32 -13.73 31.73 -2.19
N LEU A 33 -12.60 32.08 -2.82
CA LEU A 33 -11.65 31.12 -3.38
C LEU A 33 -11.01 30.23 -2.31
N GLU A 34 -10.63 30.79 -1.16
CA GLU A 34 -10.08 30.02 -0.03
C GLU A 34 -11.12 29.04 0.52
N LEU A 35 -12.35 29.50 0.76
CA LEU A 35 -13.46 28.63 1.17
C LEU A 35 -13.74 27.54 0.14
N TYR A 36 -13.71 27.88 -1.15
CA TYR A 36 -13.87 26.92 -2.24
C TYR A 36 -12.78 25.84 -2.18
N LEU A 37 -11.50 26.22 -2.04
CA LEU A 37 -10.40 25.26 -1.94
C LEU A 37 -10.53 24.36 -0.70
N ILE A 38 -10.85 24.93 0.46
CA ILE A 38 -11.00 24.19 1.72
C ILE A 38 -12.11 23.14 1.60
N LEU A 39 -13.20 23.42 0.88
CA LEU A 39 -14.30 22.48 0.67
C LEU A 39 -14.02 21.51 -0.48
N TRP A 40 -13.39 21.97 -1.56
CA TRP A 40 -13.17 21.17 -2.77
C TRP A 40 -12.11 20.08 -2.57
N VAL A 41 -10.99 20.41 -1.94
CA VAL A 41 -9.89 19.47 -1.68
C VAL A 41 -10.36 18.19 -0.97
N PRO A 42 -11.07 18.22 0.18
CA PRO A 42 -11.52 17.01 0.84
C PRO A 42 -12.57 16.24 0.03
N ILE A 43 -13.41 16.93 -0.76
CA ILE A 43 -14.40 16.28 -1.63
C ILE A 43 -13.70 15.52 -2.76
N GLN A 44 -12.69 16.11 -3.39
CA GLN A 44 -11.92 15.46 -4.44
C GLN A 44 -11.14 14.26 -3.91
N LEU A 45 -10.47 14.39 -2.75
CA LEU A 45 -9.79 13.27 -2.10
C LEU A 45 -10.75 12.12 -1.73
N ARG A 46 -11.99 12.44 -1.32
CA ARG A 46 -13.02 11.42 -1.04
C ARG A 46 -13.51 10.73 -2.31
N ARG A 47 -13.70 11.46 -3.42
CA ARG A 47 -14.20 10.91 -4.68
C ARG A 47 -13.18 10.02 -5.39
N GLU A 48 -11.91 10.42 -5.39
CA GLU A 48 -10.87 9.67 -6.09
C GLU A 48 -10.35 8.48 -5.25
N GLY A 49 -10.73 8.37 -3.97
CA GLY A 49 -10.31 7.27 -3.09
C GLY A 49 -8.79 7.14 -2.95
N VAL A 50 -8.03 8.15 -3.35
CA VAL A 50 -6.55 8.13 -3.47
C VAL A 50 -5.90 7.85 -2.13
N LEU A 51 -6.50 8.39 -1.06
CA LEU A 51 -6.02 8.15 0.29
C LEU A 51 -6.23 6.68 0.72
N GLN A 52 -7.37 6.08 0.39
CA GLN A 52 -7.63 4.66 0.66
C GLN A 52 -6.69 3.78 -0.15
N LYS A 53 -6.43 4.13 -1.41
CA LYS A 53 -5.48 3.42 -2.28
C LYS A 53 -4.06 3.48 -1.74
N HIS A 54 -3.59 4.64 -1.28
CA HIS A 54 -2.27 4.78 -0.68
C HIS A 54 -2.14 4.00 0.63
N VAL A 55 -3.14 4.07 1.50
CA VAL A 55 -3.16 3.30 2.76
C VAL A 55 -3.16 1.79 2.48
N ALA A 56 -4.02 1.31 1.58
CA ALA A 56 -4.08 -0.11 1.23
C ALA A 56 -2.75 -0.62 0.64
N LYS A 57 -2.10 0.20 -0.18
CA LYS A 57 -0.80 -0.10 -0.77
C LYS A 57 0.31 -0.21 0.28
N GLU A 58 0.35 0.72 1.23
CA GLU A 58 1.30 0.69 2.34
C GLU A 58 1.06 -0.52 3.26
N GLN A 59 -0.21 -0.80 3.58
CA GLN A 59 -0.61 -1.99 4.34
C GLN A 59 -0.20 -3.29 3.64
N MET A 60 -0.35 -3.37 2.32
CA MET A 60 0.08 -4.54 1.56
C MET A 60 1.61 -4.71 1.58
N GLY A 61 2.38 -3.63 1.40
CA GLY A 61 3.85 -3.68 1.48
C GLY A 61 4.34 -4.12 2.86
N THR A 62 3.78 -3.53 3.92
CA THR A 62 4.11 -3.91 5.30
C THR A 62 3.75 -5.36 5.63
N LYS A 63 2.62 -5.89 5.13
CA LYS A 63 2.28 -7.31 5.27
C LYS A 63 3.33 -8.24 4.67
N ILE A 64 3.82 -7.93 3.47
CA ILE A 64 4.86 -8.75 2.80
C ILE A 64 6.13 -8.78 3.64
N ASP A 65 6.61 -7.61 4.07
CA ASP A 65 7.82 -7.53 4.87
C ASP A 65 7.65 -8.20 6.23
N HIS A 66 6.46 -8.09 6.84
CA HIS A 66 6.12 -8.82 8.05
C HIS A 66 6.23 -10.33 7.84
N TYR A 67 5.58 -10.90 6.82
CA TYR A 67 5.63 -12.35 6.57
C TYR A 67 7.04 -12.84 6.21
N ARG A 68 7.80 -12.08 5.41
CA ARG A 68 9.21 -12.38 5.11
C ARG A 68 10.06 -12.41 6.39
N SER A 69 9.81 -11.48 7.31
CA SER A 69 10.54 -11.41 8.58
C SER A 69 10.20 -12.59 9.50
N VAL A 70 8.93 -12.98 9.58
CA VAL A 70 8.45 -14.09 10.40
C VAL A 70 9.01 -15.41 9.86
N MET A 71 8.91 -15.66 8.56
CA MET A 71 9.45 -16.86 7.91
C MET A 71 10.95 -17.06 8.15
N ARG A 72 11.71 -15.97 8.30
CA ARG A 72 13.15 -16.03 8.60
C ARG A 72 13.46 -16.53 10.01
N ARG A 73 12.53 -16.36 10.95
CA ARG A 73 12.69 -16.71 12.37
C ARG A 73 12.24 -18.13 12.69
N ILE A 74 11.53 -18.78 11.78
CA ILE A 74 11.02 -20.14 11.99
C ILE A 74 12.20 -21.12 12.04
N PRO A 75 12.33 -21.91 13.12
CA PRO A 75 13.40 -22.89 13.23
C PRO A 75 13.18 -24.04 12.23
N THR A 76 14.21 -24.36 11.44
CA THR A 76 14.18 -25.47 10.48
C THR A 76 14.97 -26.66 11.01
N GLU A 77 14.31 -27.81 11.17
CA GLU A 77 14.94 -29.05 11.64
C GLU A 77 15.37 -29.97 10.48
N SER A 78 14.58 -30.02 9.39
CA SER A 78 14.88 -30.82 8.19
C SER A 78 15.21 -29.94 6.97
N SER A 79 15.98 -30.50 6.03
CA SER A 79 16.27 -29.89 4.72
C SER A 79 15.01 -29.66 3.90
N LEU A 80 13.99 -30.53 4.05
CA LEU A 80 12.68 -30.38 3.41
C LEU A 80 11.93 -29.15 3.93
N ASN A 81 11.87 -28.98 5.26
CA ASN A 81 11.24 -27.81 5.89
C ASN A 81 11.93 -26.50 5.45
N LYS A 82 13.26 -26.54 5.33
CA LYS A 82 14.04 -25.40 4.81
C LYS A 82 13.70 -25.11 3.35
N GLY A 83 13.48 -26.14 2.53
CA GLY A 83 13.04 -26.00 1.15
C GLY A 83 11.64 -25.38 1.03
N GLU A 84 10.68 -25.82 1.84
CA GLU A 84 9.31 -25.30 1.88
C GLU A 84 9.28 -23.80 2.22
N ILE A 85 9.99 -23.41 3.29
CA ILE A 85 10.12 -22.00 3.70
C ILE A 85 10.83 -21.18 2.61
N ALA A 86 11.86 -21.73 1.97
CA ALA A 86 12.58 -21.04 0.90
C ALA A 86 11.69 -20.78 -0.32
N LEU A 87 10.84 -21.75 -0.70
CA LEU A 87 9.89 -21.61 -1.80
C LEU A 87 8.87 -20.49 -1.51
N ALA A 88 8.26 -20.50 -0.34
CA ALA A 88 7.31 -19.46 0.04
C ALA A 88 7.95 -18.08 0.11
N ARG A 89 9.20 -17.99 0.59
CA ARG A 89 9.96 -16.74 0.61
C ARG A 89 10.27 -16.23 -0.80
N ASN A 90 10.68 -17.11 -1.72
CA ASN A 90 10.88 -16.73 -3.11
C ASN A 90 9.59 -16.22 -3.75
N MET A 91 8.45 -16.81 -3.41
CA MET A 91 7.16 -16.34 -3.90
C MET A 91 6.78 -14.97 -3.33
N LEU A 92 7.04 -14.71 -2.04
CA LEU A 92 6.87 -13.39 -1.44
C LEU A 92 7.82 -12.34 -2.06
N ASP A 93 9.05 -12.73 -2.42
CA ASP A 93 9.98 -11.86 -3.13
C ASP A 93 9.46 -11.51 -4.54
N LEU A 94 8.83 -12.45 -5.25
CA LEU A 94 8.16 -12.19 -6.52
C LEU A 94 6.98 -11.23 -6.35
N TYR A 95 6.13 -11.41 -5.34
CA TYR A 95 5.04 -10.48 -5.03
C TYR A 95 5.56 -9.08 -4.69
N ALA A 96 6.62 -8.98 -3.88
CA ALA A 96 7.25 -7.71 -3.55
C ALA A 96 7.75 -6.98 -4.81
N ASN A 97 8.43 -7.70 -5.70
CA ASN A 97 8.93 -7.16 -6.95
C ASN A 97 7.79 -6.75 -7.90
N TYR A 98 6.72 -7.55 -7.99
CA TYR A 98 5.55 -7.22 -8.78
C TYR A 98 4.89 -5.93 -8.29
N ILE A 99 4.62 -5.82 -6.99
CA ILE A 99 4.01 -4.64 -6.38
C ILE A 99 4.91 -3.41 -6.59
N ARG A 100 6.22 -3.55 -6.42
CA ARG A 100 7.16 -2.45 -6.64
C ARG A 100 7.18 -1.97 -8.09
N LYS A 101 7.10 -2.90 -9.05
CA LYS A 101 7.13 -2.60 -10.49
C LYS A 101 5.82 -1.99 -11.00
N TYR A 102 4.68 -2.46 -10.51
CA TYR A 102 3.36 -2.03 -10.96
C TYR A 102 2.65 -1.09 -9.97
N GLN A 103 3.39 -0.58 -8.98
CA GLN A 103 2.93 0.25 -7.86
C GLN A 103 1.90 1.32 -8.24
N ASP A 104 2.14 2.01 -9.34
CA ASP A 104 1.38 3.20 -9.72
C ASP A 104 0.19 2.85 -10.62
N LYS A 105 0.20 1.65 -11.19
CA LYS A 105 -0.84 1.13 -12.08
C LYS A 105 -1.84 0.23 -11.36
N LEU A 106 -1.50 -0.32 -10.19
CA LEU A 106 -2.39 -1.20 -9.44
C LEU A 106 -3.69 -0.47 -9.09
N GLU A 107 -4.82 -1.11 -9.37
CA GLU A 107 -6.12 -0.65 -8.89
C GLU A 107 -6.40 -1.10 -7.46
N LEU A 108 -7.33 -0.43 -6.78
CA LEU A 108 -7.66 -0.76 -5.39
C LEU A 108 -8.18 -2.21 -5.26
N ALA A 109 -8.97 -2.68 -6.23
CA ALA A 109 -9.48 -4.05 -6.25
C ALA A 109 -8.34 -5.08 -6.31
N GLU A 110 -7.35 -4.85 -7.18
CA GLU A 110 -6.17 -5.71 -7.31
C GLU A 110 -5.32 -5.72 -6.03
N ILE A 111 -5.16 -4.55 -5.38
CA ILE A 111 -4.45 -4.45 -4.08
C ILE A 111 -5.15 -5.30 -3.02
N LEU A 112 -6.48 -5.25 -2.96
CA LEU A 112 -7.26 -6.03 -2.01
C LEU A 112 -7.17 -7.53 -2.30
N GLU A 113 -7.21 -7.94 -3.57
CA GLU A 113 -7.06 -9.33 -3.98
C GLU A 113 -5.68 -9.88 -3.61
N ILE A 114 -4.60 -9.14 -3.92
CA ILE A 114 -3.23 -9.52 -3.57
C ILE A 114 -3.08 -9.57 -2.04
N SER A 115 -3.67 -8.61 -1.31
CA SER A 115 -3.69 -8.65 0.15
C SER A 115 -4.38 -9.91 0.69
N ALA A 116 -5.51 -10.32 0.11
CA ALA A 116 -6.22 -11.54 0.52
C ALA A 116 -5.41 -12.82 0.21
N LEU A 117 -4.66 -12.84 -0.89
CA LEU A 117 -3.71 -13.92 -1.18
C LEU A 117 -2.55 -13.95 -0.18
N LEU A 118 -2.05 -12.78 0.23
CA LEU A 118 -1.00 -12.67 1.25
C LEU A 118 -1.45 -13.20 2.61
N ASP A 119 -2.72 -12.99 2.98
CA ASP A 119 -3.27 -13.50 4.26
C ASP A 119 -3.18 -15.03 4.37
N ARG A 120 -3.16 -15.76 3.24
CA ARG A 120 -2.93 -17.23 3.22
C ARG A 120 -1.54 -17.60 3.74
N TYR A 121 -0.53 -16.79 3.47
CA TYR A 121 0.82 -16.99 4.03
C TYR A 121 0.86 -16.76 5.54
N GLY A 122 -0.03 -15.92 6.06
CA GLY A 122 -0.23 -15.79 7.51
C GLY A 122 -0.65 -17.12 8.14
N ILE A 123 -1.57 -17.86 7.52
CA ILE A 123 -2.01 -19.18 7.98
C ILE A 123 -0.84 -20.19 7.93
N LEU A 124 -0.06 -20.19 6.84
CA LEU A 124 1.11 -21.06 6.70
C LEU A 124 2.16 -20.79 7.79
N ASN A 125 2.44 -19.51 8.09
CA ASN A 125 3.36 -19.15 9.16
C ASN A 125 2.92 -19.71 10.52
N VAL A 126 1.63 -19.60 10.86
CA VAL A 126 1.09 -20.15 12.12
C VAL A 126 1.22 -21.68 12.17
N ARG A 127 1.08 -22.38 11.04
CA ARG A 127 1.30 -23.84 10.97
C ARG A 127 2.76 -24.19 11.19
N TRP A 128 3.67 -23.50 10.51
CA TRP A 128 5.10 -23.74 10.64
C TRP A 128 5.67 -23.39 12.01
N GLU A 129 5.12 -22.38 12.71
CA GLU A 129 5.44 -22.13 14.12
C GLU A 129 5.06 -23.32 15.03
N LYS A 130 4.00 -24.05 14.68
CA LYS A 130 3.60 -25.30 15.35
C LYS A 130 4.33 -26.54 14.85
N LYS A 131 5.34 -26.37 13.96
CA LYS A 131 6.06 -27.44 13.27
C LYS A 131 5.19 -28.34 12.38
N ASP A 132 4.01 -27.85 11.98
CA ASP A 132 3.13 -28.52 11.04
C ASP A 132 3.56 -28.17 9.61
N PHE A 133 4.53 -28.92 9.08
CA PHE A 133 5.06 -28.76 7.73
C PHE A 133 4.36 -29.71 6.76
N ALA A 134 4.18 -29.29 5.51
CA ALA A 134 3.52 -30.11 4.49
C ALA A 134 4.40 -31.31 4.07
N PHE A 135 5.72 -31.12 4.10
CA PHE A 135 6.69 -32.17 3.80
C PHE A 135 7.26 -32.75 5.09
N VAL A 136 6.78 -33.93 5.47
CA VAL A 136 7.41 -34.73 6.53
C VAL A 136 8.38 -35.71 5.86
N GLN A 137 9.61 -35.74 6.35
CA GLN A 137 10.57 -36.75 5.94
C GLN A 137 10.12 -38.08 6.56
N ASP A 138 9.40 -38.90 5.79
CA ASP A 138 9.25 -40.31 6.17
C ASP A 138 10.65 -40.92 6.21
N GLU A 139 10.99 -41.58 7.32
CA GLU A 139 12.15 -42.46 7.38
C GLU A 139 11.89 -43.62 6.42
N ILE A 140 12.23 -43.42 5.14
CA ILE A 140 12.30 -44.50 4.18
C ILE A 140 13.48 -45.37 4.64
N SER A 141 13.16 -46.37 5.46
CA SER A 141 14.11 -47.41 5.83
C SER A 141 14.57 -48.10 4.55
N LEU A 142 15.81 -47.82 4.16
CA LEU A 142 16.42 -48.37 2.95
C LEU A 142 16.33 -49.88 2.97
N SER A 143 16.46 -50.49 4.15
CA SER A 143 16.27 -51.92 4.40
C SER A 143 14.91 -52.43 3.95
N ARG A 144 13.82 -51.80 4.38
CA ARG A 144 12.45 -52.20 4.04
C ARG A 144 12.14 -52.02 2.55
N THR A 145 12.76 -51.00 1.95
CA THR A 145 12.61 -50.72 0.52
C THR A 145 13.41 -51.73 -0.32
N MET A 146 14.61 -52.11 0.12
CA MET A 146 15.41 -53.18 -0.46
C MET A 146 14.71 -54.54 -0.35
N GLU A 147 14.10 -54.85 0.79
CA GLU A 147 13.37 -56.10 1.02
C GLU A 147 12.17 -56.25 0.07
N ILE A 148 11.45 -55.16 -0.21
CA ILE A 148 10.35 -55.12 -1.19
C ILE A 148 10.88 -55.28 -2.63
N VAL A 149 12.04 -54.68 -2.93
CA VAL A 149 12.67 -54.76 -4.26
C VAL A 149 13.24 -56.17 -4.50
N GLU A 150 13.84 -56.79 -3.50
CA GLU A 150 14.30 -58.19 -3.54
C GLU A 150 13.12 -59.15 -3.70
N GLN A 151 12.04 -58.98 -2.92
CA GLN A 151 10.81 -59.76 -3.10
C GLN A 151 10.20 -59.64 -4.51
N LYS A 152 10.23 -58.44 -5.11
CA LYS A 152 9.70 -58.23 -6.47
C LYS A 152 10.62 -58.78 -7.56
N ASN A 153 11.92 -58.78 -7.33
CA ASN A 153 12.91 -59.26 -8.30
C ASN A 153 13.29 -60.74 -8.11
N GLY A 154 12.76 -61.41 -7.07
CA GLY A 154 12.97 -62.84 -6.84
C GLY A 154 14.40 -63.20 -6.49
N LEU A 155 15.10 -62.33 -5.75
CA LEU A 155 16.39 -62.61 -5.14
C LEU A 155 16.22 -63.09 -3.69
#